data_AF-A0A3M1DRU8-F1
#
_entry.id   AF-A0A3M1DRU8-F1
#
_cell.length_a   1.000
_cell.length_b   1.000
_cell.length_c   1.000
_cell.angle_alpha   90.00
_cell.angle_beta   90.00
_cell.angle_gamma   90.00
#
_symmetry.space_group_name_H-M   'P 1'
#
loop_
_entity.id
_entity.type
_entity.pdbx_description
1 polymer ?
#
loop_
_entity_poly.entity_id
_entity_poly.type
_entity_poly.pdbx_seq_one_letter_code
_entity_poly.pdbx_strand_id
1 'polypeptide(L)' 'PRDEGRDLRRSAVLLRLAALLNRSRSEGPLPELRVDGRHLHLRFAGNWLDANPLTRADLEQEAQALRTAKVLLSFE' A
#
# COMPACT_ATOMS: atom_id res chain seq x y z
N PRO A 1 -25.59 4.37 -7.17
CA PRO A 1 -25.38 5.05 -5.86
C PRO A 1 -24.69 4.23 -4.76
N ARG A 2 -24.81 2.89 -4.69
CA ARG A 2 -24.11 2.08 -3.67
C ARG A 2 -22.65 1.75 -4.03
N ASP A 3 -22.32 1.76 -5.32
CA ASP A 3 -20.98 1.40 -5.83
C ASP A 3 -19.97 2.56 -5.76
N GLU A 4 -20.41 3.81 -5.97
CA GLU A 4 -19.53 5.00 -5.90
C GLU A 4 -18.76 5.08 -4.58
N GLY A 5 -19.43 4.84 -3.44
CA GLY A 5 -18.76 4.87 -2.14
C GLY A 5 -17.73 3.75 -1.95
N ARG A 6 -17.90 2.61 -2.64
CA ARG A 6 -16.91 1.51 -2.64
C ARG A 6 -15.73 1.86 -3.54
N ASP A 7 -15.99 2.43 -4.70
CA ASP A 7 -14.97 2.78 -5.68
C ASP A 7 -14.11 3.94 -5.19
N LEU A 8 -14.72 4.97 -4.57
CA LEU A 8 -13.99 6.08 -3.95
C LEU A 8 -13.04 5.59 -2.86
N ARG A 9 -13.47 4.64 -2.02
CA ARG A 9 -12.61 4.05 -0.99
C ARG A 9 -11.44 3.30 -1.60
N ARG A 10 -11.66 2.52 -2.65
CA ARG A 10 -10.58 1.79 -3.34
C ARG A 10 -9.56 2.75 -3.95
N SER A 11 -10.03 3.78 -4.64
CA SER A 11 -9.16 4.82 -5.21
C SER A 11 -8.39 5.58 -4.13
N ALA A 12 -9.03 5.88 -2.99
CA ALA A 12 -8.35 6.51 -1.86
C ALA A 12 -7.23 5.63 -1.28
N VAL A 13 -7.45 4.30 -1.15
CA VAL A 13 -6.40 3.36 -0.72
C VAL A 13 -5.24 3.34 -1.71
N LEU A 14 -5.51 3.22 -3.01
CA LEU A 14 -4.47 3.22 -4.04
C LEU A 14 -3.68 4.53 -4.06
N LEU A 15 -4.35 5.67 -3.90
CA LEU A 15 -3.70 6.98 -3.84
C LEU A 15 -2.80 7.11 -2.61
N ARG A 16 -3.24 6.63 -1.45
CA ARG A 16 -2.44 6.64 -0.21
C ARG A 16 -1.18 5.79 -0.35
N LEU A 17 -1.31 4.59 -0.91
CA LEU A 17 -0.16 3.73 -1.21
C LEU A 17 0.79 4.41 -2.21
N ALA A 18 0.27 5.02 -3.28
CA ALA A 18 1.10 5.72 -4.26
C ALA A 18 1.87 6.90 -3.64
N ALA A 19 1.22 7.70 -2.79
CA ALA A 19 1.86 8.82 -2.10
C ALA A 19 2.94 8.35 -1.11
N LEU A 20 2.67 7.27 -0.36
CA LEU A 20 3.62 6.66 0.57
C LEU A 20 4.87 6.16 -0.17
N LEU A 21 4.68 5.39 -1.25
CA LEU A 21 5.78 4.81 -2.02
C LEU A 21 6.67 5.86 -2.69
N ASN A 22 6.13 7.05 -3.00
CA ASN A 22 6.87 8.16 -3.61
C ASN A 22 7.41 9.19 -2.60
N ARG A 23 7.17 9.00 -1.29
CA ARG A 23 7.46 10.01 -0.27
C ARG A 23 8.94 10.36 -0.16
N SER A 24 9.82 9.38 -0.27
CA SER A 24 11.27 9.59 -0.19
C SER A 24 11.87 10.15 -1.49
N ARG A 25 11.06 10.33 -2.54
CA ARG A 25 11.51 10.63 -3.91
C ARG A 25 12.64 9.70 -4.39
N SER A 26 12.69 8.49 -3.83
CA SER A 26 13.64 7.46 -4.20
C SER A 26 13.22 6.86 -5.54
N GLU A 27 14.10 6.89 -6.54
CA GLU A 27 13.90 6.26 -7.86
C GLU A 27 14.07 4.73 -7.78
N GLY A 28 13.45 4.11 -6.78
CA GLY A 28 13.44 2.66 -6.60
C GLY A 28 12.45 1.97 -7.54
N PRO A 29 12.63 0.66 -7.80
CA PRO A 29 11.66 -0.12 -8.55
C PRO A 29 10.30 -0.10 -7.83
N LEU A 30 9.23 0.21 -8.58
CA LEU A 30 7.87 0.14 -8.04
C LEU A 30 7.53 -1.32 -7.67
N PRO A 31 6.89 -1.55 -6.51
CA PRO A 31 6.47 -2.90 -6.14
C PRO A 31 5.36 -3.41 -7.05
N GLU A 32 5.31 -4.73 -7.21
CA GLU A 32 4.17 -5.40 -7.81
C GLU A 32 2.99 -5.37 -6.83
N LEU A 33 1.82 -4.94 -7.29
CA LEU A 33 0.59 -4.97 -6.49
C LEU A 33 -0.30 -6.14 -6.92
N ARG A 34 -0.60 -7.04 -5.99
CA ARG A 34 -1.62 -8.09 -6.14
C ARG A 34 -2.83 -7.78 -5.28
N VAL A 35 -4.02 -8.05 -5.81
CA VAL A 35 -5.28 -7.81 -5.11
C VAL A 35 -6.11 -9.08 -5.08
N ASP A 36 -6.51 -9.50 -3.87
CA ASP A 36 -7.45 -10.58 -3.64
C ASP A 36 -8.60 -10.08 -2.74
N GLY A 37 -9.73 -9.74 -3.37
CA GLY A 37 -10.90 -9.21 -2.68
C GLY A 37 -10.64 -7.89 -1.94
N ARG A 38 -10.28 -7.97 -0.64
CA ARG A 38 -9.91 -6.83 0.22
C ARG A 38 -8.49 -6.94 0.77
N HIS A 39 -7.72 -7.93 0.32
CA HIS A 39 -6.31 -8.07 0.59
C HIS A 39 -5.53 -7.40 -0.54
N LEU A 40 -4.65 -6.46 -0.18
CA LEU A 40 -3.63 -5.90 -1.07
C LEU A 40 -2.29 -6.45 -0.63
N HIS A 41 -1.52 -6.97 -1.57
CA HIS A 41 -0.18 -7.48 -1.33
C HIS A 41 0.82 -6.75 -2.22
N LEU A 42 1.80 -6.07 -1.59
CA LEU A 42 2.88 -5.38 -2.28
C LEU A 42 4.15 -6.23 -2.24
N ARG A 43 4.71 -6.53 -3.39
CA ARG A 43 5.97 -7.28 -3.50
C ARG A 43 7.07 -6.38 -4.02
N PHE A 44 8.09 -6.15 -3.20
CA PHE A 44 9.25 -5.35 -3.55
C PHE A 44 10.33 -6.21 -4.21
N ALA A 45 11.21 -5.59 -5.00
CA ALA A 45 12.30 -6.30 -5.65
C ALA A 45 13.46 -6.54 -4.67
N GLY A 46 13.88 -7.80 -4.53
CA GLY A 46 15.04 -8.17 -3.71
C GLY A 46 14.88 -7.77 -2.25
N ASN A 47 15.91 -7.15 -1.69
CA ASN A 47 15.97 -6.65 -0.31
C ASN A 47 15.70 -5.13 -0.22
N TRP A 48 14.97 -4.55 -1.17
CA TRP A 48 14.75 -3.11 -1.22
C TRP A 48 14.12 -2.56 0.06
N LEU A 49 13.16 -3.27 0.67
CA LEU A 49 12.55 -2.84 1.94
C LEU A 49 13.54 -2.83 3.11
N ASP A 50 14.58 -3.66 3.09
CA ASP A 50 15.61 -3.66 4.13
C ASP A 50 16.51 -2.42 4.01
N ALA A 51 16.72 -1.94 2.78
CA ALA A 51 17.41 -0.69 2.50
C ALA A 51 16.53 0.56 2.71
N ASN A 52 15.20 0.40 2.88
CA ASN A 52 14.23 1.49 3.02
C ASN A 52 13.39 1.35 4.31
N PRO A 53 14.01 1.41 5.51
CA PRO A 53 13.34 1.17 6.78
C PRO A 53 12.23 2.19 7.10
N LEU A 54 12.35 3.43 6.62
CA LEU A 54 11.28 4.42 6.76
C LEU A 54 10.03 4.05 5.95
N THR A 55 10.23 3.56 4.72
CA THR A 55 9.12 3.06 3.90
C THR A 55 8.47 1.84 4.55
N ARG A 56 9.26 0.93 5.13
CA ARG A 56 8.74 -0.20 5.91
C ARG A 56 7.87 0.28 7.08
N ALA A 57 8.36 1.21 7.91
CA ALA A 57 7.59 1.75 9.03
C ALA A 57 6.31 2.45 8.58
N ASP A 58 6.36 3.23 7.49
CA ASP A 58 5.18 3.88 6.91
C ASP A 58 4.15 2.83 6.44
N LEU A 59 4.59 1.73 5.81
CA LEU A 59 3.71 0.64 5.36
C LEU A 59 3.07 -0.12 6.53
N GLU A 60 3.81 -0.33 7.63
CA GLU A 60 3.27 -0.94 8.86
C GLU A 60 2.15 -0.08 9.45
N GLN A 61 2.36 1.24 9.51
CA GLN A 61 1.35 2.19 9.97
C GLN A 61 0.12 2.19 9.04
N GLU A 62 0.34 2.20 7.72
CA GLU A 62 -0.76 2.16 6.75
C GLU A 62 -1.56 0.86 6.86
N ALA A 63 -0.89 -0.29 7.02
CA ALA A 63 -1.57 -1.57 7.22
C ALA A 63 -2.46 -1.56 8.48
N GLN A 64 -2.00 -0.94 9.56
CA GLN A 64 -2.81 -0.79 10.76
C GLN A 64 -4.01 0.14 10.54
N ALA A 65 -3.84 1.24 9.82
CA ALA A 65 -4.94 2.15 9.51
C ALA A 65 -6.02 1.48 8.63
N LEU A 66 -5.61 0.73 7.60
CA LEU A 66 -6.51 0.07 6.67
C LEU A 66 -7.37 -1.04 7.29
N ARG A 67 -6.91 -1.67 8.40
CA ARG A 67 -7.70 -2.65 9.15
C ARG A 67 -9.04 -2.08 9.62
N THR A 68 -9.09 -0.79 9.99
CA THR A 68 -10.34 -0.12 10.40
C THR A 68 -11.38 -0.07 9.27
N ALA A 69 -10.91 -0.02 8.01
CA ALA A 69 -11.73 -0.06 6.81
C ALA A 69 -12.02 -1.49 6.32
N LYS A 70 -11.63 -2.53 7.08
CA LYS A 70 -11.70 -3.95 6.69
C LYS A 70 -10.94 -4.24 5.40
N VAL A 71 -9.84 -3.51 5.18
CA VAL A 71 -8.87 -3.73 4.10
C VAL A 71 -7.60 -4.26 4.76
N LEU A 72 -7.04 -5.33 4.20
CA LEU A 72 -5.82 -5.93 4.69
C LEU A 72 -4.69 -5.57 3.72
N LEU A 73 -3.57 -5.11 4.27
CA LEU A 73 -2.35 -4.82 3.52
C LEU A 73 -1.23 -5.71 4.04
N SER A 74 -0.58 -6.44 3.15
CA SER A 74 0.64 -7.19 3.41
C SER A 74 1.72 -6.75 2.42
N PHE A 75 2.98 -6.93 2.81
CA PHE A 75 4.10 -6.58 1.95
C PHE A 75 5.31 -7.46 2.26
N GLU A 76 6.12 -7.70 1.24
CA GLU A 76 7.37 -8.46 1.29
C GLU A 76 8.48 -7.80 0.47
#